data_AF-A0A1C0TV79-F1
#
_entry.id   AF-A0A1C0TV79-F1
#
_cell.length_a   1.000
_cell.length_b   1.000
_cell.length_c   1.000
_cell.angle_alpha   90.00
_cell.angle_beta   90.00
_cell.angle_gamma   90.00
#
_symmetry.space_group_name_H-M   'P 1'
#
loop_
_entity.id
_entity.type
_entity.pdbx_description
1 polymer ?
#
loop_
_entity_poly.entity_id
_entity_poly.type
_entity_poly.pdbx_seq_one_letter_code
_entity_poly.pdbx_strand_id
1 'polypeptide(L)'
;MKLKLLAALTTGLLANSVYAQVVVNDLDGYNRTSAYSNGAVERIVTDSFNARTFNAWVYFREGGSECTSGYIYDEITGQQYGTVNIGTAGPGASMVDTVYFNGTFSDEQLQRNRVLALNCQNLKGEQFKVYHKFSGLPVITWDTTLAGVGEYKMPNCTGASSHCGGRGWYEQVSYTSSLHVNNKNEDTYCTATMNDGFTSRVFNGYDSTPLFHTNHFALENEVYNYNGPAFRQTVTCHSPVGQTQRTQVWVVSGENDINLEVDYTVYK
;
A
#
# COMPACT_ATOMS: atom_id res chain seq x y z
N MET A 1 -81.33 26.91 -7.23
CA MET A 1 -79.92 27.34 -7.08
C MET A 1 -79.36 26.74 -5.79
N LYS A 2 -78.77 25.54 -5.89
CA LYS A 2 -77.36 25.21 -5.61
C LYS A 2 -76.91 25.41 -4.14
N LEU A 3 -77.09 24.36 -3.33
CA LEU A 3 -76.28 24.08 -2.14
C LEU A 3 -74.81 23.93 -2.55
N LYS A 4 -73.89 24.60 -1.86
CA LYS A 4 -72.44 24.35 -1.97
C LYS A 4 -71.98 23.58 -0.73
N LEU A 5 -71.69 22.29 -0.93
CA LEU A 5 -70.88 21.48 -0.01
C LEU A 5 -69.42 21.95 -0.12
N LEU A 6 -68.80 22.33 1.00
CA LEU A 6 -67.34 22.35 1.13
C LEU A 6 -66.91 20.98 1.68
N ALA A 7 -66.24 20.18 0.85
CA ALA A 7 -65.52 19.00 1.29
C ALA A 7 -64.13 19.44 1.78
N ALA A 8 -63.83 19.24 3.06
CA ALA A 8 -62.48 19.40 3.60
C ALA A 8 -61.66 18.15 3.22
N LEU A 9 -60.73 18.31 2.29
CA LEU A 9 -59.72 17.31 1.98
C LEU A 9 -58.65 17.36 3.09
N THR A 10 -58.70 16.45 4.04
CA THR A 10 -57.59 16.19 4.97
C THR A 10 -56.54 15.36 4.25
N THR A 11 -55.57 16.02 3.62
CA THR A 11 -54.37 15.38 3.09
C THR A 11 -53.47 15.02 4.28
N GLY A 12 -53.48 13.74 4.67
CA GLY A 12 -52.54 13.19 5.63
C GLY A 12 -51.12 13.25 5.06
N LEU A 13 -50.30 14.13 5.62
CA LEU A 13 -48.85 14.10 5.42
C LEU A 13 -48.30 12.84 6.10
N LEU A 14 -48.02 11.81 5.31
CA LEU A 14 -47.14 10.72 5.73
C LEU A 14 -45.73 11.30 5.86
N ALA A 15 -45.37 11.72 7.07
CA ALA A 15 -44.00 12.03 7.42
C ALA A 15 -43.20 10.72 7.43
N ASN A 16 -42.59 10.37 6.30
CA ASN A 16 -41.51 9.39 6.29
C ASN A 16 -40.36 9.99 7.10
N SER A 17 -40.16 9.50 8.32
CA SER A 17 -38.99 9.82 9.13
C SER A 17 -37.75 9.32 8.38
N VAL A 18 -37.10 10.22 7.65
CA VAL A 18 -35.73 10.02 7.17
C VAL A 18 -34.86 10.07 8.42
N TYR A 19 -34.53 8.89 8.97
CA TYR A 19 -33.53 8.81 10.02
C TYR A 19 -32.21 9.29 9.41
N ALA A 20 -31.69 10.40 9.93
CA ALA A 20 -30.38 10.91 9.53
C ALA A 20 -29.33 9.88 9.94
N GLN A 21 -28.57 9.36 8.97
CA GLN A 21 -27.44 8.49 9.24
C GLN A 21 -26.39 9.26 10.03
N VAL A 22 -25.92 8.69 11.13
CA VAL A 22 -24.83 9.29 11.92
C VAL A 22 -23.51 8.93 11.26
N VAL A 23 -22.72 9.94 10.92
CA VAL A 23 -21.38 9.76 10.34
C VAL A 23 -20.37 9.44 11.45
N VAL A 24 -19.59 8.39 11.25
CA VAL A 24 -18.50 7.99 12.14
C VAL A 24 -17.21 7.91 11.33
N ASN A 25 -16.20 8.68 11.74
CA ASN A 25 -14.86 8.66 11.16
C ASN A 25 -13.90 7.89 12.08
N ASP A 26 -12.82 7.36 11.50
CA ASP A 26 -11.70 6.82 12.26
C ASP A 26 -11.04 7.86 13.18
N LEU A 27 -10.31 7.37 14.18
CA LEU A 27 -9.60 8.19 15.17
C LEU A 27 -8.08 8.28 14.94
N ASP A 28 -7.54 7.42 14.06
CA ASP A 28 -6.12 7.12 13.95
C ASP A 28 -5.58 7.20 12.51
N GLY A 29 -6.39 7.67 11.57
CA GLY A 29 -5.95 7.96 10.21
C GLY A 29 -5.71 6.70 9.38
N TYR A 30 -4.50 6.52 8.84
CA TYR A 30 -4.17 5.48 7.85
C TYR A 30 -3.52 4.23 8.43
N ASN A 31 -3.69 3.99 9.73
CA ASN A 31 -3.08 2.85 10.41
C ASN A 31 -3.72 1.54 9.98
N ARG A 32 -3.05 0.42 10.28
CA ARG A 32 -3.61 -0.90 9.95
C ARG A 32 -4.96 -1.13 10.63
N THR A 33 -5.05 -0.73 11.90
CA THR A 33 -6.26 -0.82 12.71
C THR A 33 -6.81 0.58 12.90
N SER A 34 -8.09 0.76 12.61
CA SER A 34 -8.82 1.98 12.90
C SER A 34 -9.86 1.78 13.98
N ALA A 35 -9.75 2.54 15.06
CA ALA A 35 -10.74 2.55 16.15
C ALA A 35 -11.80 3.65 15.95
N TYR A 36 -13.01 3.37 16.42
CA TYR A 36 -14.12 4.30 16.39
C TYR A 36 -14.54 4.64 17.82
N SER A 37 -15.08 5.84 18.06
CA SER A 37 -15.58 6.22 19.39
C SER A 37 -17.05 5.85 19.59
N ASN A 38 -17.84 5.80 18.52
CA ASN A 38 -19.29 5.64 18.54
C ASN A 38 -19.78 4.75 17.38
N GLY A 39 -21.07 4.41 17.38
CA GLY A 39 -21.73 3.66 16.31
C GLY A 39 -21.62 2.14 16.45
N ALA A 40 -22.07 1.42 15.41
CA ALA A 40 -22.14 -0.03 15.39
C ALA A 40 -20.74 -0.71 15.39
N VAL A 41 -19.75 -0.04 14.82
CA VAL A 41 -18.40 -0.56 14.63
C VAL A 41 -17.50 -0.11 15.78
N GLU A 42 -16.74 -1.06 16.33
CA GLU A 42 -15.70 -0.82 17.33
C GLU A 42 -14.39 -0.45 16.63
N ARG A 43 -13.96 -1.29 15.68
CA ARG A 43 -12.73 -1.10 14.91
C ARG A 43 -12.78 -1.81 13.56
N ILE A 44 -11.96 -1.34 12.63
CA ILE A 44 -11.70 -1.99 11.35
C ILE A 44 -10.22 -2.32 11.25
N VAL A 45 -9.87 -3.51 10.77
CA VAL A 45 -8.48 -3.95 10.58
C VAL A 45 -8.26 -4.24 9.10
N THR A 46 -7.37 -3.49 8.47
CA THR A 46 -6.96 -3.71 7.09
C THR A 46 -6.05 -4.93 7.00
N ASP A 47 -6.39 -5.87 6.11
CA ASP A 47 -5.70 -7.16 5.94
C ASP A 47 -5.47 -7.47 4.45
N SER A 48 -4.94 -6.49 3.73
CA SER A 48 -4.66 -6.64 2.30
C SER A 48 -3.30 -7.30 2.10
N PHE A 49 -3.31 -8.56 1.68
CA PHE A 49 -2.09 -9.27 1.28
C PHE A 49 -1.57 -8.88 -0.11
N ASN A 50 -2.39 -8.21 -0.92
CA ASN A 50 -2.04 -7.77 -2.27
C ASN A 50 -2.43 -6.31 -2.47
N ALA A 51 -1.52 -5.49 -2.99
CA ALA A 51 -1.75 -4.07 -3.24
C ALA A 51 -3.00 -3.79 -4.11
N ARG A 52 -3.26 -4.65 -5.11
CA ARG A 52 -4.34 -4.48 -6.08
C ARG A 52 -5.71 -4.83 -5.56
N THR A 53 -5.80 -5.48 -4.40
CA THR A 53 -7.08 -5.80 -3.76
C THR A 53 -7.19 -5.07 -2.43
N PHE A 54 -8.37 -5.14 -1.82
CA PHE A 54 -8.55 -4.64 -0.46
C PHE A 54 -9.36 -5.66 0.33
N ASN A 55 -8.86 -6.01 1.51
CA ASN A 55 -9.59 -6.80 2.49
C ASN A 55 -9.49 -6.13 3.86
N ALA A 56 -10.56 -6.22 4.64
CA ALA A 56 -10.58 -5.78 6.01
C ALA A 56 -11.52 -6.62 6.87
N TRP A 57 -11.27 -6.58 8.17
CA TRP A 57 -12.12 -7.17 9.20
C TRP A 57 -12.85 -6.04 9.94
N VAL A 58 -14.17 -6.13 10.03
CA VAL A 58 -15.02 -5.19 10.74
C VAL A 58 -15.43 -5.81 12.06
N TYR A 59 -15.03 -5.21 13.17
CA TYR A 59 -15.39 -5.65 14.52
C TYR A 59 -16.53 -4.77 15.04
N PHE A 60 -17.65 -5.40 15.39
CA PHE A 60 -18.82 -4.72 15.94
C PHE A 60 -18.75 -4.61 17.46
N ARG A 61 -19.34 -3.54 18.02
CA ARG A 61 -19.44 -3.36 19.48
C ARG A 61 -20.41 -4.35 20.13
N GLU A 62 -21.48 -4.68 19.43
CA GLU A 62 -22.59 -5.47 19.94
C GLU A 62 -22.93 -6.57 18.93
N GLY A 63 -23.13 -7.79 19.43
CA GLY A 63 -23.60 -8.91 18.60
C GLY A 63 -24.97 -8.61 17.98
N GLY A 64 -25.11 -8.87 16.68
CA GLY A 64 -26.30 -8.54 15.90
C GLY A 64 -26.26 -7.16 15.22
N SER A 65 -25.18 -6.41 15.39
CA SER A 65 -24.86 -5.30 14.48
C SER A 65 -24.37 -5.84 13.14
N GLU A 66 -24.59 -5.11 12.06
CA GLU A 66 -24.17 -5.53 10.71
C GLU A 66 -23.86 -4.33 9.81
N CYS A 67 -23.03 -4.56 8.78
CA CYS A 67 -22.88 -3.64 7.66
C CYS A 67 -23.49 -4.27 6.41
N THR A 68 -24.35 -3.52 5.70
CA THR A 68 -25.16 -4.08 4.60
C THR A 68 -24.63 -3.70 3.23
N SER A 69 -23.86 -2.62 3.13
CA SER A 69 -23.29 -2.15 1.87
C SER A 69 -22.06 -1.29 2.12
N GLY A 70 -21.25 -1.14 1.09
CA GLY A 70 -20.15 -0.19 1.11
C GLY A 70 -19.50 0.01 -0.25
N TYR A 71 -18.60 0.99 -0.30
CA TYR A 71 -17.85 1.34 -1.49
C TYR A 71 -16.50 1.95 -1.11
N ILE A 72 -15.55 1.87 -2.04
CA ILE A 72 -14.23 2.49 -1.92
C ILE A 72 -14.18 3.67 -2.88
N TYR A 73 -13.62 4.78 -2.40
CA TYR A 73 -13.44 5.98 -3.19
C TYR A 73 -12.12 6.69 -2.87
N ASP A 74 -11.71 7.54 -3.80
CA ASP A 74 -10.57 8.45 -3.68
C ASP A 74 -10.84 9.52 -2.61
N GLU A 75 -9.97 9.67 -1.63
CA GLU A 75 -10.21 10.60 -0.52
C GLU A 75 -10.33 12.07 -0.97
N ILE A 76 -9.58 12.47 -1.99
CA ILE A 76 -9.45 13.87 -2.41
C ILE A 76 -10.51 14.22 -3.46
N THR A 77 -10.62 13.40 -4.50
CA THR A 77 -11.49 13.67 -5.65
C THR A 77 -12.92 13.17 -5.43
N GLY A 78 -13.14 12.31 -4.43
CA GLY A 78 -14.44 11.68 -4.19
C GLY A 78 -14.81 10.63 -5.25
N GLN A 79 -13.93 10.33 -6.20
CA GLN A 79 -14.19 9.38 -7.27
C GLN A 79 -14.38 7.98 -6.69
N GLN A 80 -15.57 7.40 -6.89
CA GLN A 80 -15.84 6.02 -6.50
C GLN A 80 -15.07 5.05 -7.40
N TYR A 81 -14.36 4.11 -6.79
CA TYR A 81 -13.62 3.06 -7.49
C TYR A 81 -14.44 1.78 -7.65
N GLY A 82 -15.36 1.51 -6.73
CA GLY A 82 -16.27 0.36 -6.82
C GLY A 82 -16.94 0.04 -5.48
N THR A 83 -17.72 -1.03 -5.47
CA THR A 83 -18.40 -1.51 -4.25
C THR A 83 -17.56 -2.54 -3.51
N VAL A 84 -17.92 -2.81 -2.26
CA VAL A 84 -17.37 -3.92 -1.49
C VAL A 84 -18.44 -4.98 -1.27
N ASN A 85 -17.97 -6.21 -1.09
CA ASN A 85 -18.79 -7.30 -0.60
C ASN A 85 -18.51 -7.49 0.89
N ILE A 86 -19.54 -7.90 1.62
CA ILE A 86 -19.51 -8.11 3.06
C ILE A 86 -19.91 -9.56 3.32
N GLY A 87 -19.14 -10.27 4.13
CA GLY A 87 -19.39 -11.67 4.48
C GLY A 87 -19.02 -11.95 5.93
N THR A 88 -19.57 -13.01 6.51
CA THR A 88 -19.26 -13.35 7.91
C THR A 88 -17.80 -13.82 8.04
N ALA A 89 -17.16 -13.51 9.16
CA ALA A 89 -15.78 -13.94 9.45
C ALA A 89 -15.61 -15.45 9.69
N GLY A 90 -16.65 -16.24 9.45
CA GLY A 90 -16.70 -17.69 9.64
C GLY A 90 -17.91 -18.15 10.45
N PRO A 91 -18.12 -19.48 10.56
CA PRO A 91 -19.21 -20.03 11.34
C PRO A 91 -19.13 -19.60 12.81
N GLY A 92 -20.19 -18.97 13.33
CA GLY A 92 -20.27 -18.55 14.74
C GLY A 92 -19.64 -17.17 15.04
N ALA A 93 -19.08 -16.47 14.05
CA ALA A 93 -18.65 -15.09 14.22
C ALA A 93 -19.89 -14.17 14.26
N SER A 94 -20.30 -13.73 15.46
CA SER A 94 -21.47 -12.87 15.66
C SER A 94 -21.14 -11.37 15.77
N MET A 95 -19.84 -11.04 15.81
CA MET A 95 -19.34 -9.69 16.02
C MET A 95 -18.22 -9.30 15.05
N VAL A 96 -17.95 -10.13 14.05
CA VAL A 96 -16.87 -9.88 13.09
C VAL A 96 -17.33 -10.22 11.68
N ASP A 97 -17.21 -9.25 10.79
CA ASP A 97 -17.42 -9.41 9.35
C ASP A 97 -16.11 -9.22 8.58
N THR A 98 -16.08 -9.79 7.39
CA THR A 98 -15.09 -9.54 6.35
C THR A 98 -15.64 -8.57 5.33
N VAL A 99 -14.80 -7.66 4.87
CA VAL A 99 -15.08 -6.74 3.77
C VAL A 99 -14.02 -6.94 2.71
N TYR A 100 -14.42 -7.16 1.47
CA TYR A 100 -13.51 -7.29 0.34
C TYR A 100 -13.96 -6.45 -0.84
N PHE A 101 -13.00 -5.78 -1.48
CA PHE A 101 -13.29 -4.95 -2.66
C PHE A 101 -13.69 -5.81 -3.85
N ASN A 102 -14.81 -5.46 -4.48
CA ASN A 102 -15.31 -6.16 -5.67
C ASN A 102 -14.66 -5.59 -6.95
N GLY A 103 -13.33 -5.67 -7.02
CA GLY A 103 -12.56 -5.12 -8.12
C GLY A 103 -11.06 -5.17 -7.87
N THR A 104 -10.32 -4.49 -8.74
CA THR A 104 -8.86 -4.32 -8.60
C THR A 104 -8.49 -2.86 -8.77
N PHE A 105 -7.44 -2.43 -8.07
CA PHE A 105 -6.91 -1.08 -8.22
C PHE A 105 -5.95 -0.99 -9.41
N SER A 106 -6.09 0.09 -10.18
CA SER A 106 -5.09 0.51 -11.16
C SER A 106 -3.85 1.09 -10.48
N ASP A 107 -2.73 1.14 -11.19
CA ASP A 107 -1.48 1.67 -10.65
C ASP A 107 -1.62 3.12 -10.16
N GLU A 108 -2.43 3.93 -10.85
CA GLU A 108 -2.74 5.29 -10.41
C GLU A 108 -3.50 5.31 -9.09
N GLN A 109 -4.50 4.43 -8.93
CA GLN A 109 -5.31 4.33 -7.70
C GLN A 109 -4.49 3.83 -6.51
N LEU A 110 -3.47 2.99 -6.75
CA LEU A 110 -2.58 2.49 -5.70
C LEU A 110 -1.77 3.62 -5.03
N GLN A 111 -1.51 4.71 -5.73
CA GLN A 111 -0.72 5.84 -5.23
C GLN A 111 -1.55 6.84 -4.42
N ARG A 112 -2.87 6.65 -4.34
CA ARG A 112 -3.79 7.61 -3.73
C ARG A 112 -4.34 7.10 -2.42
N ASN A 113 -4.56 8.03 -1.49
CA ASN A 113 -5.28 7.75 -0.27
C ASN A 113 -6.75 7.48 -0.60
N ARG A 114 -7.31 6.49 0.09
CA ARG A 114 -8.61 5.91 -0.21
C ARG A 114 -9.42 5.80 1.06
N VAL A 115 -10.73 5.78 0.88
CA VAL A 115 -11.67 5.63 1.98
C VAL A 115 -12.64 4.50 1.65
N LEU A 116 -12.76 3.56 2.58
CA LEU A 116 -13.86 2.61 2.62
C LEU A 116 -15.02 3.28 3.36
N ALA A 117 -16.17 3.42 2.70
CA ALA A 117 -17.43 3.83 3.33
C ALA A 117 -18.33 2.61 3.48
N LEU A 118 -18.80 2.37 4.70
CA LEU A 118 -19.76 1.32 5.03
C LEU A 118 -21.05 1.93 5.56
N ASN A 119 -22.18 1.35 5.18
CA ASN A 119 -23.47 1.59 5.82
C ASN A 119 -23.75 0.46 6.79
N CYS A 120 -23.80 0.79 8.08
CA CYS A 120 -23.92 -0.18 9.17
C CYS A 120 -25.08 0.17 10.09
N GLN A 121 -25.59 -0.82 10.80
CA GLN A 121 -26.61 -0.65 11.82
C GLN A 121 -26.23 -1.36 13.10
N ASN A 122 -26.58 -0.77 14.24
CA ASN A 122 -26.43 -1.44 15.54
C ASN A 122 -27.64 -2.34 15.83
N LEU A 123 -27.59 -3.06 16.95
CA LEU A 123 -28.68 -3.96 17.37
C LEU A 123 -30.05 -3.26 17.55
N LYS A 124 -30.04 -1.94 17.80
CA LYS A 124 -31.26 -1.12 17.93
C LYS A 124 -31.81 -0.65 16.58
N GLY A 125 -31.15 -0.95 15.47
CA GLY A 125 -31.51 -0.54 14.11
C GLY A 125 -31.08 0.88 13.75
N GLU A 126 -30.30 1.56 14.60
CA GLU A 126 -29.79 2.89 14.31
C GLU A 126 -28.75 2.82 13.19
N GLN A 127 -28.86 3.72 12.21
CA GLN A 127 -28.06 3.68 10.99
C GLN A 127 -26.83 4.58 11.09
N PHE A 128 -25.68 4.03 10.73
CA PHE A 128 -24.38 4.69 10.77
C PHE A 128 -23.70 4.59 9.41
N LYS A 129 -23.00 5.67 9.04
CA LYS A 129 -22.07 5.66 7.92
C LYS A 129 -20.65 5.70 8.47
N VAL A 130 -19.95 4.58 8.35
CA VAL A 130 -18.61 4.37 8.91
C VAL A 130 -17.58 4.59 7.81
N TYR A 131 -16.61 5.46 8.05
CA TYR A 131 -15.50 5.72 7.14
C TYR A 131 -14.20 5.16 7.70
N HIS A 132 -13.49 4.41 6.87
CA HIS A 132 -12.19 3.82 7.17
C HIS A 132 -11.17 4.31 6.15
N LYS A 133 -10.24 5.16 6.57
CA LYS A 133 -9.17 5.65 5.70
C LYS A 133 -8.04 4.65 5.61
N PHE A 134 -7.47 4.52 4.42
CA PHE A 134 -6.27 3.74 4.21
C PHE A 134 -5.39 4.41 3.15
N SER A 135 -4.07 4.38 3.38
CA SER A 135 -3.14 5.18 2.57
C SER A 135 -2.98 4.63 1.15
N GLY A 136 -2.41 5.46 0.29
CA GLY A 136 -1.70 4.97 -0.89
C GLY A 136 -0.51 4.11 -0.50
N LEU A 137 0.06 3.40 -1.47
CA LEU A 137 1.31 2.68 -1.32
C LEU A 137 2.49 3.64 -1.08
N PRO A 138 3.57 3.16 -0.43
CA PRO A 138 4.79 3.93 -0.29
C PRO A 138 5.36 4.36 -1.65
N VAL A 139 5.88 5.59 -1.71
CA VAL A 139 6.56 6.14 -2.88
C VAL A 139 8.06 6.10 -2.66
N ILE A 140 8.80 5.54 -3.62
CA ILE A 140 10.26 5.41 -3.58
C ILE A 140 10.87 6.19 -4.75
N THR A 141 11.61 7.26 -4.42
CA THR A 141 12.46 8.00 -5.35
C THR A 141 13.91 7.68 -5.02
N TRP A 142 14.69 7.29 -6.03
CA TRP A 142 15.99 6.70 -5.79
C TRP A 142 17.00 7.06 -6.88
N ASP A 143 17.97 7.89 -6.49
CA ASP A 143 19.06 8.31 -7.35
C ASP A 143 20.33 7.61 -6.91
N THR A 144 21.01 6.95 -7.85
CA THR A 144 22.18 6.13 -7.53
C THR A 144 23.27 6.26 -8.58
N THR A 145 24.50 6.01 -8.15
CA THR A 145 25.66 5.92 -9.04
C THR A 145 26.53 4.76 -8.61
N LEU A 146 27.09 4.04 -9.58
CA LEU A 146 28.00 2.93 -9.35
C LEU A 146 29.31 3.16 -10.12
N ALA A 147 30.45 2.99 -9.45
CA ALA A 147 31.77 3.08 -10.06
C ALA A 147 32.62 1.85 -9.69
N GLY A 148 33.42 1.36 -10.63
CA GLY A 148 34.42 0.34 -10.34
C GLY A 148 35.61 0.96 -9.62
N VAL A 149 36.02 0.39 -8.48
CA VAL A 149 37.17 0.89 -7.69
C VAL A 149 38.22 -0.20 -7.42
N GLY A 150 37.87 -1.47 -7.60
CA GLY A 150 38.81 -2.59 -7.55
C GLY A 150 39.43 -2.91 -8.91
N GLU A 151 40.20 -4.00 -8.97
CA GLU A 151 40.75 -4.48 -10.24
C GLU A 151 39.61 -4.93 -11.16
N TYR A 152 39.67 -4.51 -12.44
CA TYR A 152 38.79 -5.02 -13.46
C TYR A 152 39.27 -6.38 -13.96
N LYS A 153 38.36 -7.35 -14.01
CA LYS A 153 38.61 -8.71 -14.47
C LYS A 153 37.77 -9.00 -15.70
N MET A 154 38.39 -9.70 -16.65
CA MET A 154 37.70 -10.32 -17.77
C MET A 154 37.63 -11.83 -17.56
N PRO A 155 36.57 -12.50 -18.05
CA PRO A 155 36.54 -13.96 -18.10
C PRO A 155 37.79 -14.49 -18.81
N ASN A 156 38.45 -15.49 -18.22
CA ASN A 156 39.67 -16.03 -18.80
C ASN A 156 39.36 -16.78 -20.11
N CYS A 157 39.92 -16.29 -21.21
CA CYS A 157 39.77 -16.85 -22.56
C CYS A 157 40.83 -17.90 -22.92
N THR A 158 41.69 -18.36 -22.00
CA THR A 158 42.83 -19.25 -22.32
C THR A 158 42.53 -20.76 -22.19
N GLY A 159 41.27 -21.18 -22.22
CA GLY A 159 40.84 -22.59 -22.10
C GLY A 159 40.33 -23.21 -23.40
N ALA A 160 40.31 -24.55 -23.48
CA ALA A 160 39.87 -25.31 -24.67
C ALA A 160 38.35 -25.22 -24.97
N SER A 161 37.56 -24.61 -24.07
CA SER A 161 36.14 -24.34 -24.27
C SER A 161 35.94 -22.95 -24.87
N SER A 162 35.50 -22.91 -26.12
CA SER A 162 35.26 -21.75 -26.99
C SER A 162 34.11 -20.83 -26.58
N HIS A 163 33.83 -20.68 -25.29
CA HIS A 163 32.86 -19.70 -24.77
C HIS A 163 33.58 -18.40 -24.36
N CYS A 164 34.22 -17.75 -25.32
CA CYS A 164 34.78 -16.41 -25.17
C CYS A 164 33.67 -15.39 -25.47
N GLY A 165 33.19 -14.66 -24.46
CA GLY A 165 32.14 -13.65 -24.65
C GLY A 165 31.39 -13.19 -23.39
N GLY A 166 31.91 -13.45 -22.19
CA GLY A 166 31.29 -12.97 -20.95
C GLY A 166 31.61 -11.50 -20.67
N ARG A 167 30.69 -10.82 -19.99
CA ARG A 167 30.91 -9.48 -19.43
C ARG A 167 32.01 -9.53 -18.36
N GLY A 168 32.87 -8.51 -18.29
CA GLY A 168 33.83 -8.37 -17.21
C GLY A 168 33.16 -7.94 -15.89
N TRP A 169 33.96 -7.85 -14.84
CA TRP A 169 33.51 -7.39 -13.53
C TRP A 169 34.63 -6.65 -12.81
N TYR A 170 34.26 -5.87 -11.80
CA TYR A 170 35.20 -5.28 -10.85
C TYR A 170 35.18 -6.10 -9.57
N GLU A 171 36.34 -6.36 -8.96
CA GLU A 171 36.43 -7.01 -7.63
C GLU A 171 35.81 -6.17 -6.51
N GLN A 172 35.78 -4.84 -6.71
CA GLN A 172 35.16 -3.88 -5.81
C GLN A 172 34.44 -2.78 -6.58
N VAL A 173 33.26 -2.43 -6.10
CA VAL A 173 32.47 -1.32 -6.62
C VAL A 173 32.17 -0.32 -5.51
N SER A 174 32.24 0.97 -5.84
CA SER A 174 31.81 2.09 -5.00
C SER A 174 30.39 2.48 -5.40
N TYR A 175 29.49 2.52 -4.42
CA TYR A 175 28.08 2.80 -4.63
C TYR A 175 27.64 4.00 -3.79
N THR A 176 27.01 4.96 -4.46
CA THR A 176 26.40 6.13 -3.84
C THR A 176 24.90 6.08 -4.11
N SER A 177 24.10 6.36 -3.09
CA SER A 177 22.65 6.29 -3.13
C SER A 177 22.03 7.46 -2.36
N SER A 178 21.06 8.11 -2.99
CA SER A 178 20.14 9.07 -2.40
C SER A 178 18.72 8.52 -2.53
N LEU A 179 18.18 8.03 -1.42
CA LEU A 179 16.91 7.34 -1.35
C LEU A 179 15.91 8.21 -0.58
N HIS A 180 14.84 8.64 -1.24
CA HIS A 180 13.71 9.30 -0.61
C HIS A 180 12.52 8.34 -0.56
N VAL A 181 11.98 8.12 0.64
CA VAL A 181 10.82 7.27 0.85
C VAL A 181 9.71 8.06 1.52
N ASN A 182 8.52 8.03 0.92
CA ASN A 182 7.30 8.55 1.51
C ASN A 182 6.32 7.39 1.73
N ASN A 183 6.22 6.92 2.97
CA ASN A 183 5.39 5.78 3.37
C ASN A 183 3.91 6.11 3.53
N LYS A 184 3.52 7.40 3.52
CA LYS A 184 2.14 7.89 3.66
C LYS A 184 1.46 7.58 5.01
N ASN A 185 2.04 6.73 5.85
CA ASN A 185 1.61 6.39 7.21
C ASN A 185 2.83 6.02 8.06
N GLU A 186 2.66 5.95 9.38
CA GLU A 186 3.73 5.58 10.31
C GLU A 186 3.84 4.05 10.49
N ASP A 187 2.81 3.29 10.12
CA ASP A 187 2.71 1.82 10.23
C ASP A 187 3.40 1.08 9.07
N THR A 188 4.48 1.66 8.52
CA THR A 188 5.20 1.15 7.35
C THR A 188 6.70 1.07 7.63
N TYR A 189 7.33 0.01 7.16
CA TYR A 189 8.79 -0.20 7.25
C TYR A 189 9.37 -0.52 5.88
N CYS A 190 10.67 -0.32 5.70
CA CYS A 190 11.36 -0.68 4.46
C CYS A 190 12.57 -1.57 4.73
N THR A 191 12.86 -2.44 3.77
CA THR A 191 14.00 -3.34 3.72
C THR A 191 14.74 -3.17 2.41
N ALA A 192 16.03 -3.48 2.39
CA ALA A 192 16.86 -3.37 1.21
C ALA A 192 17.78 -4.59 1.07
N THR A 193 17.85 -5.12 -0.15
CA THR A 193 18.67 -6.28 -0.48
C THR A 193 19.57 -5.97 -1.67
N MET A 194 20.73 -6.62 -1.66
CA MET A 194 21.72 -6.57 -2.72
C MET A 194 21.92 -7.96 -3.28
N ASN A 195 21.80 -8.12 -4.60
CA ASN A 195 21.93 -9.41 -5.30
C ASN A 195 21.14 -10.54 -4.61
N ASP A 196 21.45 -11.81 -4.91
CA ASP A 196 20.76 -12.96 -4.32
C ASP A 196 21.21 -13.19 -2.85
N GLY A 197 20.72 -12.36 -1.93
CA GLY A 197 20.78 -12.60 -0.49
C GLY A 197 21.79 -11.79 0.33
N PHE A 198 22.46 -10.78 -0.25
CA PHE A 198 23.32 -9.88 0.52
C PHE A 198 22.52 -8.67 1.06
N THR A 199 23.01 -8.09 2.15
CA THR A 199 22.40 -6.89 2.74
C THR A 199 22.81 -5.64 1.95
N SER A 200 21.81 -4.87 1.53
CA SER A 200 22.04 -3.51 1.04
C SER A 200 22.15 -2.56 2.24
N ARG A 201 22.99 -1.53 2.16
CA ARG A 201 23.18 -0.57 3.26
C ARG A 201 22.59 0.81 2.98
N VAL A 202 21.63 0.88 2.05
CA VAL A 202 21.08 2.15 1.53
C VAL A 202 20.33 2.99 2.57
N PHE A 203 19.98 2.41 3.72
CA PHE A 203 19.38 3.14 4.82
C PHE A 203 20.43 3.64 5.81
N ASN A 204 21.31 4.56 5.38
CA ASN A 204 22.39 5.13 6.21
C ASN A 204 23.30 4.06 6.86
N GLY A 205 23.65 3.00 6.12
CA GLY A 205 24.48 1.90 6.63
C GLY A 205 23.68 0.65 7.04
N TYR A 206 22.35 0.74 7.12
CA TYR A 206 21.48 -0.36 7.55
C TYR A 206 20.71 -0.99 6.38
N ASP A 207 20.25 -2.23 6.59
CA ASP A 207 19.46 -3.03 5.64
C ASP A 207 17.96 -2.83 5.77
N SER A 208 17.54 -2.14 6.83
CA SER A 208 16.15 -1.92 7.16
C SER A 208 15.99 -0.65 7.99
N THR A 209 14.75 -0.18 8.02
CA THR A 209 14.35 0.98 8.80
C THR A 209 13.16 0.62 9.69
N PRO A 210 13.09 1.11 10.93
CA PRO A 210 11.89 0.99 11.75
C PRO A 210 10.77 1.86 11.18
N LEU A 211 9.58 1.76 11.74
CA LEU A 211 8.37 2.51 11.38
C LEU A 211 8.61 4.03 11.20
N PHE A 212 8.24 4.59 10.04
CA PHE A 212 8.39 6.02 9.74
C PHE A 212 7.40 6.52 8.66
N HIS A 213 7.05 7.80 8.68
CA HIS A 213 6.16 8.42 7.69
C HIS A 213 6.87 8.86 6.40
N THR A 214 7.95 9.64 6.51
CA THR A 214 8.75 10.08 5.35
C THR A 214 10.19 10.28 5.80
N ASN A 215 11.15 9.88 4.99
CA ASN A 215 12.55 10.09 5.30
C ASN A 215 13.42 10.11 4.04
N HIS A 216 14.63 10.63 4.20
CA HIS A 216 15.70 10.59 3.22
C HIS A 216 16.89 9.84 3.80
N PHE A 217 17.46 8.95 2.99
CA PHE A 217 18.61 8.14 3.34
C PHE A 217 19.70 8.36 2.30
N ALA A 218 20.91 8.58 2.79
CA ALA A 218 22.08 8.81 1.97
C ALA A 218 23.14 7.77 2.30
N LEU A 219 23.75 7.23 1.26
CA LEU A 219 24.93 6.39 1.34
C LEU A 219 25.93 6.95 0.33
N GLU A 220 27.14 7.28 0.79
CA GLU A 220 28.16 7.88 -0.06
C GLU A 220 29.37 6.95 -0.16
N ASN A 221 29.75 6.63 -1.41
CA ASN A 221 30.96 5.89 -1.75
C ASN A 221 31.16 4.58 -0.95
N GLU A 222 30.08 3.86 -0.67
CA GLU A 222 30.17 2.59 0.04
C GLU A 222 30.80 1.54 -0.86
N VAL A 223 31.86 0.89 -0.36
CA VAL A 223 32.63 -0.08 -1.14
C VAL A 223 32.11 -1.49 -0.86
N TYR A 224 31.68 -2.17 -1.91
CA TYR A 224 31.25 -3.56 -1.87
C TYR A 224 32.27 -4.45 -2.58
N ASN A 225 32.69 -5.54 -1.91
CA ASN A 225 33.36 -6.64 -2.58
C ASN A 225 32.33 -7.37 -3.44
N TYR A 226 32.58 -7.41 -4.74
CA TYR A 226 31.61 -7.87 -5.73
C TYR A 226 32.34 -8.59 -6.84
N ASN A 227 31.83 -9.71 -7.33
CA ASN A 227 32.54 -10.55 -8.32
C ASN A 227 31.60 -10.99 -9.45
N GLY A 228 30.71 -10.11 -9.90
CA GLY A 228 29.75 -10.43 -10.94
C GLY A 228 29.62 -9.34 -12.01
N PRO A 229 28.96 -9.64 -13.13
CA PRO A 229 28.78 -8.66 -14.21
C PRO A 229 27.58 -7.72 -14.00
N ALA A 230 26.75 -7.92 -12.97
CA ALA A 230 25.50 -7.20 -12.74
C ALA A 230 25.19 -6.95 -11.25
N PHE A 231 25.29 -5.69 -10.81
CA PHE A 231 25.05 -5.27 -9.44
C PHE A 231 23.59 -4.86 -9.25
N ARG A 232 22.83 -5.67 -8.52
CA ARG A 232 21.40 -5.46 -8.24
C ARG A 232 21.18 -4.91 -6.85
N GLN A 233 20.36 -3.88 -6.76
CA GLN A 233 19.87 -3.28 -5.52
C GLN A 233 18.33 -3.26 -5.54
N THR A 234 17.71 -3.68 -4.45
CA THR A 234 16.25 -3.71 -4.32
C THR A 234 15.84 -3.08 -3.00
N VAL A 235 14.92 -2.13 -3.05
CA VAL A 235 14.27 -1.55 -1.85
C VAL A 235 12.81 -1.96 -1.86
N THR A 236 12.34 -2.53 -0.75
CA THR A 236 10.93 -2.92 -0.56
C THR A 236 10.37 -2.23 0.67
N CYS A 237 9.29 -1.47 0.49
CA CYS A 237 8.55 -0.83 1.57
C CYS A 237 7.19 -1.51 1.76
N HIS A 238 6.85 -1.82 3.01
CA HIS A 238 5.70 -2.62 3.40
C HIS A 238 4.70 -1.78 4.19
N SER A 239 3.48 -1.63 3.66
CA SER A 239 2.38 -0.93 4.31
C SER A 239 1.24 -1.91 4.65
N PRO A 240 0.25 -1.50 5.46
CA PRO A 240 -0.93 -2.32 5.74
C PRO A 240 -1.76 -2.70 4.50
N VAL A 241 -1.60 -1.97 3.39
CA VAL A 241 -2.38 -2.12 2.15
C VAL A 241 -1.60 -2.76 1.01
N GLY A 242 -0.36 -3.20 1.23
CA GLY A 242 0.51 -3.79 0.21
C GLY A 242 1.93 -3.23 0.25
N GLN A 243 2.70 -3.51 -0.79
CA GLN A 243 4.14 -3.24 -0.83
C GLN A 243 4.54 -2.51 -2.12
N THR A 244 5.51 -1.60 -2.01
CA THR A 244 6.21 -1.03 -3.16
C THR A 244 7.63 -1.56 -3.19
N GLN A 245 8.02 -2.15 -4.31
CA GLN A 245 9.40 -2.60 -4.55
C GLN A 245 10.00 -1.79 -5.69
N ARG A 246 11.15 -1.16 -5.45
CA ARG A 246 11.97 -0.54 -6.49
C ARG A 246 13.26 -1.33 -6.70
N THR A 247 13.58 -1.62 -7.96
CA THR A 247 14.76 -2.43 -8.31
C THR A 247 15.63 -1.67 -9.30
N GLN A 248 16.92 -1.58 -9.00
CA GLN A 248 17.94 -1.05 -9.90
C GLN A 248 18.99 -2.14 -10.19
N VAL A 249 19.32 -2.36 -11.47
CA VAL A 249 20.40 -3.29 -11.88
C VAL A 249 21.40 -2.55 -12.75
N TRP A 250 22.61 -2.45 -12.22
CA TRP A 250 23.77 -1.93 -12.91
C TRP A 250 24.52 -3.07 -13.57
N VAL A 251 25.00 -2.84 -14.78
CA VAL A 251 25.72 -3.84 -15.55
C VAL A 251 27.07 -3.31 -15.96
N VAL A 252 28.09 -4.14 -15.77
CA VAL A 252 29.44 -3.90 -16.27
C VAL A 252 29.51 -4.42 -17.71
N SER A 253 29.63 -3.50 -18.67
CA SER A 253 29.75 -3.81 -20.09
C SER A 253 31.22 -3.78 -20.56
N GLY A 254 32.09 -3.14 -19.79
CA GLY A 254 33.53 -3.03 -20.06
C GLY A 254 34.28 -2.33 -18.94
N GLU A 255 35.59 -2.19 -19.11
CA GLU A 255 36.41 -1.40 -18.19
C GLU A 255 36.00 0.07 -18.30
N ASN A 256 35.58 0.64 -17.18
CA ASN A 256 34.99 1.97 -17.00
C ASN A 256 33.61 2.15 -17.66
N ASP A 257 32.95 1.06 -18.00
CA ASP A 257 31.62 1.07 -18.62
C ASP A 257 30.63 0.30 -17.74
N ILE A 258 29.99 1.05 -16.83
CA ILE A 258 28.95 0.55 -15.92
C ILE A 258 27.67 1.35 -16.19
N ASN A 259 26.61 0.65 -16.60
CA ASN A 259 25.35 1.29 -16.97
C ASN A 259 24.20 0.77 -16.12
N LEU A 260 23.27 1.66 -15.76
CA LEU A 260 21.99 1.28 -15.20
C LEU A 260 21.10 0.74 -16.33
N GLU A 261 21.00 -0.59 -16.45
CA GLU A 261 20.19 -1.23 -17.50
C GLU A 261 18.73 -1.42 -17.07
N VAL A 262 18.47 -1.48 -15.76
CA VAL A 262 17.14 -1.77 -15.21
C VAL A 262 16.84 -0.80 -14.09
N ASP A 263 15.73 -0.07 -14.19
CA ASP A 263 15.11 0.69 -13.10
C ASP A 263 13.59 0.60 -13.23
N TYR A 264 12.94 -0.10 -12.30
CA TYR A 264 11.49 -0.24 -12.30
C TYR A 264 10.92 -0.36 -10.90
N THR A 265 9.63 -0.06 -10.80
CA THR A 265 8.82 -0.19 -9.59
C THR A 265 7.75 -1.25 -9.80
N VAL A 266 7.51 -2.09 -8.79
CA VAL A 266 6.43 -3.07 -8.74
C VAL A 266 5.61 -2.84 -7.49
N TYR A 267 4.30 -2.98 -7.64
CA TYR A 267 3.34 -2.99 -6.54
C TYR A 267 2.91 -4.43 -6.27
N LYS A 268 3.06 -4.87 -5.02
CA LYS A 268 2.74 -6.23 -4.57
C LYS A 268 1.66 -6.23 -3.52
#